data_AF-A0A853ABG5-F1
#
_entry.id   AF-A0A853ABG5-F1
#
_cell.length_a   1.000
_cell.length_b   1.000
_cell.length_c   1.000
_cell.angle_alpha   90.00
_cell.angle_beta   90.00
_cell.angle_gamma   90.00
#
_symmetry.space_group_name_H-M   'P 1'
#
loop_
_entity.id
_entity.type
_entity.pdbx_description
1 polymer ?
#
loop_
_entity_poly.entity_id
_entity_poly.type
_entity_poly.pdbx_seq_one_letter_code
_entity_poly.pdbx_strand_id
1 'polypeptide(L)'
;MERQGIVGERIAPPTVGTEREVLRGHLEFRRATLAMTCAVLDDDALRRRSCPPSTLSLLGLVRHMAEVERAWFRCTIAGEDLPLVWSDDGDFHRAHDPRAARRRSRPGRPRSSTRGGSTAQRTRWT
;
A
#
# COMPACT_ATOMS: atom_id res chain seq x y z
N MET A 1 22.23 -20.78 -8.06
CA MET A 1 20.95 -20.42 -8.71
C MET A 1 19.83 -20.79 -7.75
N GLU A 2 19.72 -20.07 -6.63
CA GLU A 2 18.71 -20.32 -5.59
C GLU A 2 18.19 -18.98 -5.11
N ARG A 3 17.04 -18.58 -5.66
CA ARG A 3 16.17 -17.56 -5.08
C ARG A 3 14.86 -18.25 -4.70
N GLN A 4 14.91 -19.16 -3.75
CA GLN A 4 13.73 -19.65 -3.04
C GLN A 4 13.72 -19.02 -1.65
N GLY A 5 13.62 -17.69 -1.61
CA GLY A 5 13.16 -17.02 -0.40
C GLY A 5 11.66 -17.21 -0.36
N ILE A 6 11.16 -17.87 0.68
CA ILE A 6 9.73 -18.10 0.92
C ILE A 6 9.06 -16.73 1.01
N VAL A 7 8.56 -16.23 -0.12
CA VAL A 7 7.57 -15.17 -0.12
C VAL A 7 6.31 -15.79 0.44
N GLY A 8 5.76 -15.16 1.48
CA GLY A 8 4.82 -15.74 2.45
C GLY A 8 3.78 -16.71 1.88
N GLU A 9 3.41 -17.68 2.71
CA GLU A 9 2.47 -18.74 2.34
C GLU A 9 1.16 -18.16 1.78
N ARG A 10 0.81 -18.55 0.56
CA ARG A 10 -0.43 -18.14 -0.11
C ARG A 10 -1.57 -19.03 0.36
N ILE A 11 -2.15 -18.67 1.50
CA ILE A 11 -3.26 -19.40 2.12
C ILE A 11 -4.58 -18.98 1.46
N ALA A 12 -5.35 -19.96 0.97
CA ALA A 12 -6.66 -19.70 0.40
C ALA A 12 -7.57 -18.99 1.42
N PRO A 13 -8.29 -17.93 1.03
CA PRO A 13 -9.13 -17.20 1.97
C PRO A 13 -10.28 -18.10 2.47
N PRO A 14 -10.72 -17.94 3.72
CA PRO A 14 -11.89 -18.63 4.21
C PRO A 14 -13.13 -18.21 3.42
N THR A 15 -13.96 -19.18 3.05
CA THR A 15 -15.23 -18.95 2.34
C THR A 15 -16.40 -18.65 3.28
N VAL A 16 -16.21 -18.92 4.57
CA VAL A 16 -17.18 -18.68 5.65
C VAL A 16 -16.47 -18.07 6.86
N GLY A 17 -17.16 -17.21 7.60
CA GLY A 17 -16.63 -16.51 8.77
C GLY A 17 -17.27 -15.14 8.95
N THR A 18 -16.79 -14.36 9.91
CA THR A 18 -17.19 -12.95 10.02
C THR A 18 -16.70 -12.15 8.81
N GLU A 19 -17.38 -11.05 8.50
CA GLU A 19 -16.97 -10.15 7.42
C GLU A 19 -15.48 -9.75 7.51
N ARG A 20 -15.02 -9.43 8.73
CA ARG A 20 -13.63 -9.04 8.99
C ARG A 20 -12.64 -10.16 8.72
N GLU A 21 -12.96 -11.40 9.09
CA GLU A 21 -12.10 -12.56 8.85
C GLU A 21 -11.99 -12.85 7.35
N VAL A 22 -13.13 -12.87 6.65
CA VAL A 22 -13.18 -13.12 5.21
C VAL A 22 -12.44 -12.02 4.43
N LEU A 23 -12.65 -10.74 4.79
CA LEU A 23 -11.96 -9.61 4.16
C LEU A 23 -10.46 -9.68 4.38
N ARG A 24 -10.01 -9.92 5.63
CA ARG A 24 -8.59 -10.02 5.95
C ARG A 24 -7.92 -11.17 5.21
N GLY A 25 -8.55 -12.34 5.16
CA GLY A 25 -8.04 -13.49 4.42
C GLY A 25 -7.90 -13.20 2.93
N HIS A 26 -8.89 -12.54 2.32
CA HIS A 26 -8.83 -12.16 0.91
C HIS A 26 -7.76 -11.12 0.60
N LEU A 27 -7.50 -10.17 1.49
CA LEU A 27 -6.42 -9.20 1.34
C LEU A 27 -5.06 -9.88 1.47
N GLU A 28 -4.88 -10.73 2.47
CA GLU A 28 -3.63 -11.45 2.68
C GLU A 28 -3.29 -12.35 1.49
N PHE A 29 -4.28 -13.11 1.00
CA PHE A 29 -4.11 -13.93 -0.20
C PHE A 29 -3.68 -13.11 -1.42
N ARG A 30 -4.26 -11.93 -1.65
CA ARG A 30 -3.91 -11.05 -2.77
C ARG A 30 -2.52 -10.44 -2.61
N ARG A 31 -2.13 -10.02 -1.39
CA ARG A 31 -0.77 -9.52 -1.10
C ARG A 31 0.27 -10.61 -1.32
N ALA A 32 0.02 -11.82 -0.80
CA ALA A 32 0.89 -12.98 -1.02
C ALA A 32 1.01 -13.30 -2.51
N THR A 33 -0.10 -13.34 -3.25
CA THR A 33 -0.10 -13.60 -4.70
C THR A 33 0.78 -12.59 -5.45
N LEU A 34 0.60 -11.29 -5.19
CA LEU A 34 1.38 -10.24 -5.84
C LEU A 34 2.86 -10.31 -5.48
N ALA A 35 3.16 -10.56 -4.21
CA ALA A 35 4.53 -10.71 -3.74
C ALA A 35 5.22 -11.92 -4.40
N MET A 36 4.55 -13.06 -4.48
CA MET A 36 5.06 -14.26 -5.16
C MET A 36 5.36 -13.99 -6.63
N THR A 37 4.49 -13.27 -7.34
CA THR A 37 4.74 -12.87 -8.74
C THR A 37 5.96 -11.96 -8.86
N CYS A 38 6.20 -11.07 -7.89
CA CYS A 38 7.37 -10.20 -7.91
C CYS A 38 8.67 -10.93 -7.55
N ALA A 39 8.60 -11.97 -6.72
CA ALA A 39 9.76 -12.68 -6.17
C ALA A 39 10.64 -13.35 -7.24
N VAL A 40 10.04 -13.75 -8.36
CA VAL A 40 10.71 -14.46 -9.45
C VAL A 40 11.39 -13.52 -10.44
N LEU A 41 11.22 -12.21 -10.29
CA LEU A 41 11.72 -11.20 -11.20
C LEU A 41 12.83 -10.36 -10.55
N ASP A 42 13.78 -9.94 -11.36
CA ASP A 42 14.74 -8.93 -10.96
C ASP A 42 14.15 -7.51 -11.04
N ASP A 43 14.88 -6.58 -10.44
CA ASP A 43 14.53 -5.17 -10.32
C ASP A 43 14.26 -4.49 -11.67
N ASP A 44 14.98 -4.86 -12.72
CA ASP A 44 14.82 -4.29 -14.06
C ASP A 44 13.62 -4.89 -14.80
N ALA A 45 13.35 -6.18 -14.61
CA ALA A 45 12.13 -6.84 -15.07
C ALA A 45 10.89 -6.24 -14.42
N LEU A 46 10.93 -5.93 -13.12
CA LEU A 46 9.83 -5.26 -12.42
C LEU A 46 9.52 -3.86 -12.98
N ARG A 47 10.54 -3.14 -13.47
CA ARG A 47 10.40 -1.79 -14.04
C ARG A 47 10.05 -1.78 -15.53
N ARG A 48 10.22 -2.90 -16.24
CA ARG A 48 9.83 -3.01 -17.65
C ARG A 48 8.32 -2.85 -17.80
N ARG A 49 7.91 -2.13 -18.85
CA ARG A 49 6.50 -2.03 -19.24
C ARG A 49 6.04 -3.38 -19.74
N SER A 50 4.91 -3.85 -19.23
CA SER A 50 4.39 -5.18 -19.55
C SER A 50 3.67 -5.21 -20.90
N CYS A 51 3.07 -4.09 -21.32
CA CYS A 51 2.31 -4.00 -22.58
C CYS A 51 2.32 -2.56 -23.13
N PRO A 52 3.30 -2.16 -23.96
CA PRO A 52 3.23 -0.90 -24.70
C PRO A 52 1.94 -0.85 -25.55
N PRO A 53 1.19 0.27 -25.61
CA PRO A 53 1.51 1.64 -25.19
C PRO A 53 1.28 1.96 -23.71
N SER A 54 0.76 1.02 -22.91
CA SER A 54 0.51 1.26 -21.49
C SER A 54 1.81 1.54 -20.73
N THR A 55 1.73 2.48 -19.79
CA THR A 55 2.83 2.79 -18.85
C THR A 55 2.94 1.75 -17.72
N LEU A 56 1.99 0.80 -17.65
CA LEU A 56 1.92 -0.23 -16.64
C LEU A 56 3.18 -1.12 -16.63
N SER A 57 3.79 -1.18 -15.45
CA SER A 57 4.86 -2.11 -15.08
C SER A 57 4.45 -2.85 -13.82
N LEU A 58 5.08 -4.00 -13.51
CA LEU A 58 4.73 -4.74 -12.30
C LEU A 58 5.06 -3.92 -11.03
N LEU A 59 6.16 -3.17 -11.02
CA LEU A 59 6.47 -2.23 -9.94
C LEU A 59 5.42 -1.14 -9.81
N GLY A 60 4.93 -0.60 -10.92
CA GLY A 60 3.85 0.39 -10.92
C GLY A 60 2.54 -0.18 -10.39
N LEU A 61 2.23 -1.44 -10.71
CA LEU A 61 1.06 -2.13 -10.17
C LEU A 61 1.17 -2.31 -8.65
N VAL A 62 2.34 -2.70 -8.12
CA VAL A 62 2.56 -2.82 -6.67
C VAL A 62 2.32 -1.49 -5.96
N ARG A 63 2.82 -0.39 -6.51
CA ARG A 63 2.58 0.96 -5.95
C ARG A 63 1.10 1.32 -5.97
N HIS A 64 0.44 1.08 -7.10
CA HIS A 64 -0.99 1.33 -7.25
C HIS A 64 -1.82 0.53 -6.24
N MET A 65 -1.57 -0.77 -6.09
CA MET A 65 -2.29 -1.61 -5.13
C MET A 65 -2.07 -1.17 -3.68
N ALA A 66 -0.84 -0.76 -3.32
CA ALA A 66 -0.54 -0.22 -2.00
C ALA A 66 -1.25 1.13 -1.73
N GLU A 67 -1.34 1.99 -2.75
CA GLU A 67 -2.07 3.26 -2.70
C GLU A 67 -3.57 3.04 -2.49
N VAL A 68 -4.17 2.18 -3.31
CA VAL A 68 -5.61 1.84 -3.26
C VAL A 68 -5.97 1.27 -1.89
N GLU A 69 -5.19 0.32 -1.39
CA GLU A 69 -5.45 -0.28 -0.07
C GLU A 69 -5.35 0.77 1.04
N ARG A 70 -4.33 1.64 1.01
CA ARG A 70 -4.19 2.74 1.97
C ARG A 70 -5.38 3.70 1.91
N ALA A 71 -5.82 4.10 0.72
CA ALA A 71 -6.93 5.03 0.55
C ALA A 71 -8.26 4.44 1.06
N TRP A 72 -8.54 3.17 0.77
CA TRP A 72 -9.74 2.50 1.29
C TRP A 72 -9.77 2.43 2.82
N PHE A 73 -8.66 2.05 3.46
CA PHE A 73 -8.63 1.93 4.92
C PHE A 73 -8.61 3.28 5.63
N ARG A 74 -7.81 4.23 5.13
CA ARG A 74 -7.61 5.52 5.80
C ARG A 74 -8.72 6.51 5.45
N CYS A 75 -9.01 6.68 4.17
CA CYS A 75 -9.94 7.69 3.73
C CYS A 75 -11.39 7.19 3.76
N THR A 76 -11.65 6.00 3.21
CA THR A 76 -13.04 5.51 3.12
C THR A 76 -13.54 4.93 4.45
N ILE A 77 -12.79 4.02 5.07
CA ILE A 77 -13.23 3.33 6.29
C ILE A 77 -13.02 4.20 7.54
N ALA A 78 -11.84 4.82 7.69
CA ALA A 78 -11.52 5.65 8.85
C ALA A 78 -11.92 7.13 8.69
N GLY A 79 -12.39 7.54 7.51
CA GLY A 79 -12.89 8.90 7.27
C GLY A 79 -11.80 9.98 7.27
N GLU A 80 -10.54 9.61 7.08
CA GLU A 80 -9.43 10.56 7.12
C GLU A 80 -9.21 11.26 5.78
N ASP A 81 -8.85 12.55 5.82
CA ASP A 81 -8.44 13.28 4.63
C ASP A 81 -6.92 13.22 4.47
N LEU A 82 -6.45 12.29 3.65
CA LEU A 82 -5.04 12.10 3.35
C LEU A 82 -4.78 12.13 1.84
N PRO A 83 -3.74 12.85 1.39
CA PRO A 83 -3.35 12.82 -0.01
C PRO A 83 -2.81 11.44 -0.40
N LEU A 84 -2.86 11.16 -1.70
CA LEU A 84 -2.17 10.02 -2.31
C LEU A 84 -0.65 10.22 -2.20
N VAL A 85 0.06 9.11 -2.05
CA VAL A 85 1.51 9.04 -1.84
C VAL A 85 2.26 9.23 -3.15
N TRP A 86 1.70 8.76 -4.27
CA TRP A 86 2.31 8.81 -5.60
C TRP A 86 1.54 9.69 -6.60
N SER A 87 0.52 10.41 -6.15
CA SER A 87 -0.26 11.37 -6.94
C SER A 87 -0.56 12.63 -6.14
N ASP A 88 -0.28 13.79 -6.72
CA ASP A 88 -0.62 15.09 -6.13
C ASP A 88 -2.01 15.58 -6.56
N ASP A 89 -2.58 14.99 -7.61
CA ASP A 89 -3.88 15.35 -8.21
C ASP A 89 -5.03 14.38 -7.84
N GLY A 90 -4.75 13.36 -7.02
CA GLY A 90 -5.74 12.36 -6.61
C GLY A 90 -5.99 11.25 -7.64
N ASP A 91 -5.20 11.18 -8.71
CA ASP A 91 -5.28 10.13 -9.72
C ASP A 91 -4.39 8.92 -9.39
N PHE A 92 -5.03 7.79 -9.07
CA PHE A 92 -4.35 6.51 -8.79
C PHE A 92 -3.54 5.97 -9.98
N HIS A 93 -3.85 6.37 -11.22
CA HIS A 93 -3.10 5.91 -12.39
C HIS A 93 -1.68 6.47 -12.46
N ARG A 94 -1.41 7.59 -11.77
CA ARG A 94 -0.04 8.12 -11.65
C ARG A 94 0.92 7.08 -11.09
N ALA A 95 0.46 6.22 -10.17
CA ALA A 95 1.29 5.18 -9.57
C ALA A 95 1.78 4.11 -10.57
N HIS A 96 1.17 3.96 -11.75
CA HIS A 96 1.52 2.94 -12.74
C HIS A 96 2.86 3.17 -13.44
N ASP A 97 3.29 4.42 -13.59
CA ASP A 97 4.60 4.74 -14.16
C ASP A 97 5.62 4.94 -13.03
N PRO A 98 6.45 3.94 -12.70
CA PRO A 98 7.38 4.06 -11.60
C PRO A 98 8.52 5.06 -11.85
N ARG A 99 8.72 5.51 -13.10
CA ARG A 99 9.69 6.54 -13.47
C ARG A 99 9.15 7.94 -13.23
N ALA A 100 7.85 8.15 -13.49
CA ALA A 100 7.17 9.41 -13.24
C ALA A 100 6.73 9.55 -11.77
N ALA A 101 6.21 8.47 -11.18
CA ALA A 101 5.74 8.45 -9.80
C ALA A 101 6.90 8.44 -8.80
N ARG A 102 6.90 9.40 -7.89
CA ARG A 102 7.80 9.44 -6.74
C ARG A 102 6.99 9.33 -5.47
N ARG A 103 7.48 8.52 -4.52
CA ARG A 103 6.88 8.45 -3.18
C ARG A 103 7.07 9.80 -2.53
N ARG A 104 5.99 10.44 -2.07
CA ARG A 104 6.10 11.63 -1.24
C ARG A 104 6.94 11.32 0.00
N SER A 105 8.05 12.03 0.14
CA SER A 105 8.86 12.01 1.35
C SER A 105 7.99 12.44 2.52
N ARG A 106 7.95 11.66 3.60
CA ARG A 106 7.25 12.09 4.81
C ARG A 106 7.94 13.38 5.29
N PRO A 107 7.25 14.52 5.41
CA PRO A 107 7.89 15.70 5.99
C PRO A 107 8.41 15.29 7.37
N GLY A 108 9.70 15.56 7.60
CA GLY A 108 10.37 15.24 8.85
C GLY A 108 9.55 15.80 9.99
N ARG A 109 9.08 14.93 10.89
CA ARG A 109 8.38 15.37 12.09
C ARG A 109 9.37 16.28 12.83
N PRO A 110 9.06 17.58 13.08
CA PRO A 110 9.96 18.39 13.89
C PRO A 110 10.16 17.66 15.23
N ARG A 111 11.41 17.48 15.62
CA ARG A 111 11.75 16.89 16.92
C ARG A 111 11.14 17.79 17.97
N SER A 112 10.01 17.36 18.55
CA SER A 112 9.44 18.02 19.71
C SER A 112 10.43 17.87 20.86
N SER A 113 11.20 18.91 21.15
CA SER A 113 11.93 19.02 22.40
C SER A 113 10.89 19.07 23.51
N THR A 114 10.73 17.96 24.21
CA THR A 114 9.91 17.88 25.41
C THR A 114 10.49 18.86 26.45
N ARG A 115 9.81 19.98 26.68
CA ARG A 115 9.90 20.76 27.92
C ARG A 115 8.47 20.87 28.46
N GLY A 116 8.33 20.57 29.74
CA GLY A 116 7.11 20.07 30.37
C GLY A 116 5.97 21.06 30.60
N GLY A 117 4.90 20.53 31.22
CA GLY A 117 3.69 21.26 31.65
C GLY A 117 2.45 20.68 30.96
N SER A 118 1.87 19.59 31.47
CA SER A 118 0.72 19.57 32.38
C SER A 118 -0.60 20.10 31.79
N THR A 119 -1.56 19.18 31.74
CA THR A 119 -2.98 19.27 32.20
C THR A 119 -4.03 18.99 31.12
N ALA A 120 -4.90 18.03 31.46
CA ALA A 120 -6.28 17.73 31.05
C ALA A 120 -6.89 18.52 29.87
N GLN A 121 -7.68 17.93 28.97
CA GLN A 121 -8.99 17.37 29.31
C GLN A 121 -9.49 16.38 28.26
N ARG A 122 -10.39 15.54 28.76
CA ARG A 122 -11.10 14.43 28.14
C ARG A 122 -12.50 14.96 27.80
N THR A 123 -12.96 14.84 26.57
CA THR A 123 -14.40 14.89 26.27
C THR A 123 -14.79 13.77 25.33
N ARG A 124 -15.97 13.24 25.63
CA ARG A 124 -16.60 11.97 25.28
C ARG A 124 -17.79 12.35 24.41
N TRP A 125 -17.93 11.79 23.22
CA TRP A 125 -19.08 12.05 22.35
C TRP A 125 -20.12 10.93 22.55
N THR A 126 -21.32 11.33 22.98
CA THR A 126 -22.59 10.60 22.83
C THR A 126 -23.16 10.86 21.46
#